data_AF-A0A845LZ61-F1
#
_entry.id   AF-A0A845LZ61-F1
#
_cell.length_a   1.000
_cell.length_b   1.000
_cell.length_c   1.000
_cell.angle_alpha   90.00
_cell.angle_beta   90.00
_cell.angle_gamma   90.00
#
_symmetry.space_group_name_H-M   'P 1'
#
loop_
_entity.id
_entity.type
_entity.pdbx_description
1 polymer ?
#
loop_
_entity_poly.entity_id
_entity_poly.type
_entity_poly.pdbx_seq_one_letter_code
_entity_poly.pdbx_strand_id
1 'polypeptide(L)'
;MLRFTALLVLLPLAAYADPTELCLDMGNTAAQCECATTELNSNITLDERGTYTEISDAFLAARATGATIAESWETAFTQVAGQSGTTAEDLMMNLNAVGQKHETAITSCS
;
A
#
# COMPACT_ATOMS: atom_id res chain seq x y z
N MET A 1 42.97 -14.92 22.10
CA MET A 1 42.17 -15.37 20.95
C MET A 1 40.79 -14.74 21.07
N LEU A 2 40.56 -13.61 20.38
CA LEU A 2 39.29 -12.88 20.44
C LEU A 2 38.32 -13.54 19.45
N ARG A 3 37.33 -14.29 19.94
CA ARG A 3 36.22 -14.79 19.12
C ARG A 3 35.25 -13.63 18.90
N PHE A 4 35.32 -13.02 17.72
CA PHE A 4 34.23 -12.16 17.23
C PHE A 4 33.07 -13.08 16.82
N THR A 5 32.10 -13.24 17.71
CA THR A 5 30.80 -13.79 17.35
C THR A 5 30.08 -12.69 16.57
N ALA A 6 30.09 -12.78 15.23
CA ALA A 6 29.29 -11.91 14.38
C ALA A 6 27.81 -12.25 14.62
N LEU A 7 27.12 -11.38 15.36
CA LEU A 7 25.67 -11.42 15.51
C LEU A 7 25.08 -10.89 14.20
N LEU A 8 24.80 -11.78 13.24
CA LEU A 8 24.00 -11.48 12.06
C LEU A 8 22.56 -11.23 12.55
N VAL A 9 22.26 -9.97 12.87
CA VAL A 9 20.89 -9.52 13.09
C VAL A 9 20.22 -9.57 11.72
N LEU A 10 19.57 -10.70 11.42
CA LEU A 10 18.52 -10.75 10.43
C LEU A 10 17.37 -9.89 10.98
N LEU A 11 17.48 -8.57 10.78
CA LEU A 11 16.31 -7.72 10.81
C LEU A 11 15.36 -8.33 9.78
N PRO A 12 14.14 -8.75 10.17
CA PRO A 12 13.13 -8.92 9.16
C PRO A 12 13.07 -7.55 8.47
N LEU A 13 13.41 -7.52 7.18
CA LEU A 13 12.85 -6.48 6.33
C LEU A 13 11.36 -6.63 6.59
N ALA A 14 10.81 -5.76 7.43
CA ALA A 14 9.41 -5.47 7.37
C ALA A 14 9.23 -5.17 5.89
N ALA A 15 8.61 -6.09 5.16
CA ALA A 15 8.04 -5.79 3.88
C ALA A 15 7.01 -4.73 4.24
N TYR A 16 7.46 -3.47 4.29
CA TYR A 16 6.60 -2.32 4.38
C TYR A 16 5.74 -2.51 3.15
N ALA A 17 4.47 -2.79 3.37
CA ALA A 17 3.54 -2.98 2.28
C ALA A 17 3.32 -1.58 1.66
N ASP A 18 4.25 -1.29 0.77
CA ASP A 18 4.15 -0.30 -0.27
C ASP A 18 3.02 -0.76 -1.20
N PRO A 19 2.22 0.14 -1.81
CA PRO A 19 1.22 -0.20 -2.83
C PRO A 19 1.66 -1.13 -3.98
N THR A 20 2.93 -1.56 -4.06
CA THR A 20 3.41 -2.61 -4.96
C THR A 20 2.60 -3.90 -4.84
N GLU A 21 2.33 -4.40 -3.63
CA GLU A 21 1.55 -5.64 -3.44
C GLU A 21 0.08 -5.46 -3.84
N LEU A 22 -0.49 -4.27 -3.56
CA LEU A 22 -1.82 -3.90 -4.06
C LEU A 22 -1.85 -3.94 -5.59
N CYS A 23 -0.86 -3.33 -6.24
CA CYS A 23 -0.73 -3.31 -7.70
C CYS A 23 -0.61 -4.73 -8.29
N LEU A 24 0.12 -5.63 -7.62
CA LEU A 24 0.25 -7.04 -7.99
C LEU A 24 -1.06 -7.81 -7.82
N ASP A 25 -1.79 -7.66 -6.71
CA ASP A 25 -3.11 -8.29 -6.50
C ASP A 25 -4.12 -7.86 -7.57
N MET A 26 -3.99 -6.64 -8.07
CA MET A 26 -4.81 -6.10 -9.16
C MET A 26 -4.39 -6.62 -10.56
N GLY A 27 -3.39 -7.48 -10.65
CA GLY A 27 -3.05 -8.24 -11.86
C GLY A 27 -1.97 -7.61 -12.76
N ASN A 28 -1.24 -6.60 -12.27
CA ASN A 28 -0.12 -6.01 -13.01
C ASN A 28 1.16 -6.82 -12.84
N THR A 29 2.17 -6.55 -13.68
CA THR A 29 3.47 -7.21 -13.57
C THR A 29 4.32 -6.61 -12.44
N ALA A 30 5.26 -7.38 -11.90
CA ALA A 30 6.18 -6.89 -10.87
C ALA A 30 6.98 -5.66 -11.32
N ALA A 31 7.46 -5.65 -12.58
CA ALA A 31 8.19 -4.52 -13.13
C ALA A 31 7.32 -3.24 -13.24
N GLN A 32 6.05 -3.39 -13.67
CA GLN A 32 5.09 -2.27 -13.67
C GLN A 32 4.86 -1.75 -12.27
N CYS A 33 4.64 -2.62 -11.29
CA CYS A 33 4.31 -2.23 -9.93
C CYS A 33 5.48 -1.54 -9.20
N GLU A 34 6.72 -2.03 -9.39
CA GLU A 34 7.92 -1.40 -8.83
C GLU A 34 8.13 0.01 -9.41
N CYS A 35 7.98 0.16 -10.74
CA CYS A 35 8.05 1.45 -11.42
C CYS A 35 6.94 2.40 -10.93
N ALA A 36 5.69 1.93 -10.92
CA ALA A 36 4.54 2.77 -10.57
C ALA A 36 4.58 3.22 -9.12
N THR A 37 5.04 2.34 -8.23
CA THR A 37 5.24 2.64 -6.82
C THR A 37 6.34 3.68 -6.62
N THR A 38 7.45 3.56 -7.34
CA THR A 38 8.54 4.55 -7.31
C THR A 38 8.07 5.92 -7.79
N GLU A 39 7.32 5.95 -8.90
CA GLU A 39 6.76 7.18 -9.47
C GLU A 39 5.73 7.82 -8.51
N LEU A 40 4.80 7.02 -7.98
CA LEU A 40 3.81 7.49 -7.00
C LEU A 40 4.50 8.11 -5.79
N ASN A 41 5.46 7.40 -5.21
CA ASN A 41 6.20 7.82 -4.01
C ASN A 41 6.97 9.14 -4.23
N SER A 42 7.33 9.47 -5.47
CA SER A 42 7.98 10.73 -5.82
C SER A 42 7.01 11.91 -5.97
N ASN A 43 5.70 11.64 -6.06
CA ASN A 43 4.64 12.61 -6.39
C ASN A 43 3.59 12.80 -5.28
N ILE A 44 3.79 12.17 -4.12
CA ILE A 44 2.92 12.31 -2.94
C ILE A 44 3.73 12.66 -1.70
N THR A 45 3.05 13.24 -0.72
CA THR A 45 3.60 13.54 0.60
C THR A 45 3.81 12.25 1.42
N LEU A 46 4.59 12.36 2.50
CA LEU A 46 4.80 11.23 3.42
C LEU A 46 3.51 10.81 4.13
N ASP A 47 2.64 11.77 4.47
CA ASP A 47 1.36 11.49 5.14
C ASP A 47 0.38 10.78 4.19
N GLU A 48 0.30 11.23 2.94
CA GLU A 48 -0.47 10.53 1.89
C GLU A 48 0.04 9.12 1.67
N ARG A 49 1.38 8.94 1.64
CA ARG A 49 1.99 7.62 1.50
C ARG A 49 1.62 6.70 2.67
N GLY A 50 1.75 7.18 3.90
CA GLY A 50 1.41 6.40 5.10
C GLY A 50 -0.05 5.95 5.07
N THR A 51 -0.97 6.88 4.82
CA THR A 51 -2.40 6.59 4.76
C THR A 51 -2.74 5.62 3.60
N TYR A 52 -2.08 5.77 2.45
CA TYR A 52 -2.31 4.91 1.29
C TYR A 52 -1.71 3.51 1.46
N THR A 53 -0.60 3.38 2.20
CA THR A 53 -0.10 2.08 2.65
C THR A 53 -1.07 1.41 3.61
N GLU A 54 -1.55 2.11 4.64
CA GLU A 54 -2.49 1.54 5.62
C GLU A 54 -3.76 1.01 4.96
N ILE A 55 -4.30 1.74 3.99
CA ILE A 55 -5.50 1.29 3.27
C ILE A 55 -5.20 0.12 2.32
N SER A 56 -4.03 0.11 1.69
CA SER A 56 -3.59 -1.01 0.84
C SER A 56 -3.46 -2.29 1.65
N ASP A 57 -2.94 -2.20 2.87
CA ASP A 57 -2.79 -3.33 3.79
C ASP A 57 -4.13 -3.87 4.24
N ALA A 58 -5.05 -2.99 4.62
CA ALA A 58 -6.40 -3.37 5.01
C ALA A 58 -7.18 -4.00 3.84
N PHE A 59 -6.98 -3.49 2.62
CA PHE A 59 -7.54 -4.08 1.41
C PHE A 59 -7.00 -5.49 1.18
N LEU A 60 -5.69 -5.68 1.21
CA LEU A 60 -5.06 -6.99 0.99
C LEU A 60 -5.44 -8.00 2.08
N ALA A 61 -5.56 -7.55 3.33
CA ALA A 61 -6.04 -8.38 4.43
C ALA A 61 -7.49 -8.85 4.18
N ALA A 62 -8.37 -7.97 3.68
CA ALA A 62 -9.73 -8.35 3.30
C ALA A 62 -9.74 -9.35 2.13
N ARG A 63 -8.94 -9.11 1.08
CA ARG A 63 -8.77 -10.02 -0.07
C ARG A 63 -8.34 -11.41 0.36
N ALA A 64 -7.41 -11.51 1.32
CA ALA A 64 -6.91 -12.77 1.86
C ALA A 64 -8.00 -13.61 2.56
N THR A 65 -9.12 -13.00 2.97
CA THR A 65 -10.30 -13.70 3.52
C THR A 65 -11.31 -14.18 2.46
N GLY A 66 -11.05 -13.89 1.19
CA GLY A 66 -11.95 -14.22 0.07
C GLY A 66 -12.94 -13.12 -0.30
N ALA A 67 -12.80 -11.92 0.26
CA ALA A 67 -13.64 -10.78 -0.09
C ALA A 67 -13.46 -10.38 -1.57
N THR A 68 -14.55 -9.92 -2.19
CA THR A 68 -14.50 -9.28 -3.51
C THR A 68 -13.69 -7.99 -3.43
N ILE A 69 -13.28 -7.45 -4.59
CA ILE A 69 -12.56 -6.17 -4.66
C ILE A 69 -13.40 -5.05 -4.02
N ALA A 70 -14.71 -5.00 -4.30
CA ALA A 70 -15.60 -3.98 -3.75
C ALA A 70 -15.70 -4.08 -2.21
N GLU A 71 -15.94 -5.28 -1.68
CA GLU A 71 -15.99 -5.51 -0.22
C GLU A 71 -14.64 -5.22 0.45
N SER A 72 -13.53 -5.47 -0.23
CA SER A 72 -12.18 -5.21 0.28
C SER A 72 -11.93 -3.70 0.41
N TRP A 73 -12.34 -2.90 -0.57
CA TRP A 73 -12.27 -1.44 -0.47
C TRP A 73 -13.18 -0.90 0.63
N GLU A 74 -14.43 -1.37 0.70
CA GLU A 74 -15.37 -0.98 1.75
C GLU A 74 -14.79 -1.28 3.15
N THR A 75 -14.24 -2.48 3.33
CA THR A 75 -13.59 -2.90 4.58
C THR A 75 -12.40 -2.01 4.92
N ALA A 76 -11.52 -1.77 3.94
CA ALA A 76 -10.32 -0.97 4.14
C ALA A 76 -10.62 0.48 4.53
N PHE A 77 -11.52 1.15 3.80
CA PHE A 77 -11.92 2.52 4.12
C PHE A 77 -12.60 2.60 5.48
N THR A 78 -13.50 1.66 5.80
CA THR A 78 -14.18 1.62 7.10
C THR A 78 -13.19 1.45 8.25
N GLN A 79 -12.23 0.53 8.10
CA GLN A 79 -11.22 0.25 9.12
C GLN A 79 -10.29 1.44 9.36
N VAL A 80 -9.67 1.97 8.31
CA VAL A 80 -8.68 3.05 8.43
C VAL A 80 -9.34 4.36 8.87
N ALA A 81 -10.58 4.63 8.41
CA ALA A 81 -11.32 5.79 8.88
C ALA A 81 -11.64 5.72 10.38
N GLY A 82 -12.03 4.53 10.87
CA GLY A 82 -12.26 4.29 12.30
C GLY A 82 -11.02 4.52 13.17
N GLN A 83 -9.83 4.23 12.64
CA GLN A 83 -8.56 4.44 13.34
C GLN A 83 -8.13 5.92 13.39
N SER A 84 -8.45 6.68 12.35
CA SER A 84 -8.08 8.10 12.20
C SER A 84 -9.15 9.08 12.70
N GLY A 85 -10.30 8.57 13.18
CA GLY A 85 -11.38 9.40 13.70
C GLY A 85 -12.12 10.21 12.63
N THR A 86 -12.09 9.74 11.38
CA THR A 86 -12.78 10.34 10.24
C THR A 86 -13.89 9.42 9.72
N THR A 87 -14.63 9.84 8.70
CA THR A 87 -15.59 8.98 8.00
C THR A 87 -14.91 8.26 6.82
N ALA A 88 -15.44 7.09 6.45
CA ALA A 88 -14.96 6.36 5.27
C ALA A 88 -15.08 7.19 3.99
N GLU A 89 -16.15 8.00 3.88
CA GLU A 89 -16.39 8.90 2.75
C GLU A 89 -15.33 10.01 2.67
N ASP A 90 -15.03 10.68 3.80
CA ASP A 90 -13.99 11.72 3.85
C ASP A 90 -12.61 11.13 3.53
N LEU A 91 -12.28 9.96 4.06
CA LEU A 91 -11.03 9.27 3.75
C LEU A 91 -10.94 8.91 2.26
N MET A 92 -12.03 8.41 1.67
CA MET A 92 -12.11 8.11 0.24
C MET A 92 -11.92 9.36 -0.62
N MET A 93 -12.58 10.47 -0.29
CA MET A 93 -12.40 11.73 -1.01
C MET A 93 -10.95 12.23 -0.94
N ASN A 94 -10.33 12.12 0.24
CA ASN A 94 -8.93 12.55 0.44
C ASN A 94 -7.94 11.66 -0.34
N LEU A 95 -8.17 10.35 -0.40
CA LEU A 95 -7.28 9.42 -1.09
C LEU A 95 -7.55 9.26 -2.59
N ASN A 96 -8.68 9.77 -3.10
CA ASN A 96 -9.02 9.65 -4.52
C ASN A 96 -7.92 10.22 -5.43
N ALA A 97 -7.30 11.35 -5.05
CA ALA A 97 -6.19 11.94 -5.80
C ALA A 97 -4.93 11.05 -5.79
N VAL A 98 -4.64 10.37 -4.68
CA VAL A 98 -3.51 9.43 -4.56
C VAL A 98 -3.77 8.18 -5.42
N GLY A 99 -4.99 7.63 -5.36
CA GLY A 99 -5.40 6.49 -6.19
C GLY A 99 -5.28 6.78 -7.69
N GLN A 100 -5.74 7.95 -8.15
CA GLN A 100 -5.62 8.37 -9.55
C GLN A 100 -4.16 8.56 -9.99
N LYS A 101 -3.31 9.13 -9.12
CA LYS A 101 -1.86 9.21 -9.39
C LYS A 101 -1.24 7.83 -9.54
N HIS A 102 -1.64 6.87 -8.70
CA HIS A 102 -1.13 5.51 -8.78
C HIS A 102 -1.59 4.81 -10.07
N GLU A 103 -2.86 4.93 -10.45
CA GLU A 103 -3.38 4.40 -11.71
C GLU A 103 -2.66 4.99 -12.93
N THR A 104 -2.40 6.30 -12.90
CA THR A 104 -1.62 7.00 -13.94
C THR A 104 -0.19 6.46 -14.01
N ALA A 105 0.46 6.29 -12.86
CA ALA A 105 1.81 5.74 -12.77
C ALA A 105 1.87 4.31 -13.34
N ILE A 106 0.93 3.43 -12.96
CA ILE A 106 0.81 2.07 -13.49
C ILE A 106 0.70 2.07 -15.02
N THR A 107 -0.16 2.94 -15.57
CA THR A 107 -0.36 3.05 -17.02
C THR A 107 0.92 3.51 -17.73
N SER A 108 1.67 4.44 -17.12
CA SER A 108 2.90 4.98 -17.69
C SER A 108 4.10 4.02 -17.65
N CYS A 109 4.10 3.08 -16.71
CA CYS A 109 5.16 2.10 -16.49
C CYS A 109 5.03 0.83 -17.35
N SER A 110 4.36 0.93 -18.51
CA SER A 110 3.98 -0.17 -19.41
C SER A 110 5.14 -0.94 -20.04
#